data_AF-A0A815WGU4-F1
#
_entry.id   AF-A0A815WGU4-F1
#
_cell.length_a   1.000
_cell.length_b   1.000
_cell.length_c   1.000
_cell.angle_alpha   90.00
_cell.angle_beta   90.00
_cell.angle_gamma   90.00
#
_symmetry.space_group_name_H-M   'P 1'
#
loop_
_entity.id
_entity.type
_entity.pdbx_description
1 polymer ?
#
loop_
_entity_poly.entity_id
_entity_poly.type
_entity_poly.pdbx_seq_one_letter_code
_entity_poly.pdbx_strand_id
1 'polypeptide(L)' 'MKYLALPPEERLKLQSQPCDGKKQCWAPDAKESFIAAEITATNGEEVIAKTDKGE' A
#
# COMPACT_ATOMS: atom_id res chain seq x y z
N MET A 1 -28.59 0.02 -0.24
CA MET A 1 -27.20 0.55 -0.31
C MET A 1 -26.10 -0.50 -0.15
N LYS A 2 -26.32 -1.70 0.38
CA LYS A 2 -25.25 -2.69 0.71
C LYS A 2 -24.23 -2.98 -0.42
N TYR A 3 -24.65 -2.92 -1.69
CA TYR A 3 -23.78 -3.14 -2.85
C TYR A 3 -23.40 -1.85 -3.59
N LEU A 4 -23.81 -0.69 -3.06
CA LEU A 4 -23.62 0.63 -3.67
C LEU A 4 -22.74 1.54 -2.83
N ALA A 5 -22.72 1.35 -1.50
CA ALA A 5 -21.97 2.19 -0.58
C ALA A 5 -21.47 1.38 0.62
N LEU A 6 -20.25 1.72 1.07
CA LEU A 6 -19.71 1.18 2.31
C LEU A 6 -20.47 1.72 3.53
N PRO A 7 -20.74 0.88 4.54
CA PRO A 7 -21.25 1.34 5.83
C PRO A 7 -20.33 2.39 6.49
N PRO A 8 -20.87 3.34 7.27
CA PRO A 8 -20.08 4.38 7.92
C PRO A 8 -18.94 3.84 8.79
N GLU A 9 -19.17 2.75 9.51
CA GLU A 9 -18.19 2.13 10.41
C GLU A 9 -17.00 1.53 9.64
N GLU A 10 -17.26 0.81 8.54
CA GLU A 10 -16.22 0.24 7.69
C GLU A 10 -15.39 1.34 7.00
N ARG A 11 -16.06 2.41 6.54
CA ARG A 11 -15.39 3.58 5.96
C ARG A 11 -14.48 4.27 6.97
N LEU A 12 -14.94 4.46 8.21
CA LEU A 12 -14.12 5.05 9.27
C LEU A 12 -12.91 4.16 9.56
N LYS A 13 -13.11 2.85 9.65
CA LYS A 13 -12.02 1.87 9.86
C LYS A 13 -10.95 1.93 8.77
N LEU A 14 -11.35 2.06 7.50
CA LEU A 14 -10.41 2.18 6.37
C LEU A 14 -9.63 3.50 6.43
N GLN A 15 -10.30 4.61 6.76
CA GLN A 15 -9.67 5.93 6.84
C GLN A 15 -8.71 6.06 8.02
N SER A 16 -8.93 5.30 9.09
CA SER A 16 -8.07 5.30 10.28
C SER A 16 -6.89 4.34 10.18
N GLN A 17 -6.70 3.63 9.06
CA GLN A 17 -5.57 2.70 8.94
C GLN A 17 -4.24 3.46 8.97
N PRO A 18 -3.19 2.92 9.63
CA PRO A 18 -1.86 3.50 9.58
C PRO A 18 -1.39 3.59 8.13
N CYS A 19 -1.03 4.80 7.70
CA CYS A 19 -0.55 5.07 6.37
C CYS A 19 0.61 6.06 6.45
N ASP A 20 1.78 5.66 5.93
CA ASP A 20 2.91 6.56 5.72
C ASP A 20 2.96 6.91 4.23
N GLY A 21 2.37 8.04 3.88
CA GLY A 21 2.26 8.49 2.49
C GLY A 21 3.59 8.80 1.80
N LYS A 22 4.72 8.80 2.52
CA LYS A 22 6.05 8.94 1.92
C LYS A 22 6.74 7.60 1.67
N LYS A 23 6.35 6.56 2.39
CA LYS A 23 6.99 5.24 2.30
C LYS A 23 6.16 4.21 1.56
N GLN A 24 4.85 4.23 1.72
CA GLN A 24 3.98 3.25 1.05
C GLN A 24 3.93 3.52 -0.45
N CYS A 25 4.25 2.50 -1.23
CA CYS A 25 4.30 2.55 -2.68
C CYS A 25 3.80 1.25 -3.32
N TRP A 26 3.70 1.25 -4.64
CA TRP A 26 3.37 0.07 -5.43
C TRP A 26 4.59 -0.32 -6.25
N ALA A 27 5.05 -1.57 -6.08
CA ALA A 27 6.14 -2.15 -6.86
C ALA A 27 5.59 -3.08 -7.93
N PRO A 28 6.20 -3.16 -9.13
CA PRO A 28 5.79 -4.11 -10.16
C PRO A 28 6.03 -5.55 -9.70
N ASP A 29 5.06 -6.44 -9.95
CA ASP A 29 5.12 -7.86 -9.60
C ASP A 29 4.66 -8.71 -10.80
N ALA A 30 5.37 -9.79 -11.10
CA ALA A 30 5.09 -10.60 -12.28
C ALA A 30 3.74 -11.34 -12.24
N LYS A 31 3.18 -11.58 -11.05
CA LYS A 31 1.95 -12.35 -10.84
C LYS A 31 0.75 -11.44 -10.60
N GLU A 32 0.89 -10.45 -9.74
CA GLU A 32 -0.19 -9.54 -9.31
C GLU A 32 -0.21 -8.22 -10.12
N SER A 33 0.69 -8.06 -11.11
CA SER A 33 1.01 -6.81 -11.82
C SER A 33 1.65 -5.74 -10.93
N PHE A 34 1.06 -5.47 -9.77
CA PHE A 34 1.59 -4.58 -8.74
C PHE A 34 1.37 -5.17 -7.36
N ILE A 35 2.32 -4.95 -6.45
CA ILE A 35 2.22 -5.32 -5.06
C ILE A 35 2.50 -4.12 -4.15
N ALA A 36 1.83 -4.08 -3.00
CA ALA A 36 2.11 -3.09 -1.99
C ALA A 36 3.53 -3.29 -1.45
N ALA A 37 4.23 -2.19 -1.26
CA ALA A 37 5.59 -2.17 -0.74
C ALA A 37 5.80 -0.93 0.14
N GLU A 38 6.83 -0.99 0.99
CA GLU A 38 7.27 0.11 1.84
C GLU A 38 8.73 0.45 1.53
N ILE A 39 9.01 1.71 1.21
CA ILE A 39 10.37 2.21 0.98
C ILE A 39 11.16 2.14 2.30
N THR A 40 12.25 1.39 2.28
CA THR A 40 13.17 1.27 3.43
C THR A 40 14.42 2.13 3.25
N ALA A 41 14.85 2.39 2.02
CA ALA A 41 16.01 3.24 1.74
C ALA A 41 15.97 3.87 0.33
N THR A 42 16.74 4.94 0.15
CA THR A 42 16.96 5.59 -1.14
C THR A 42 18.45 5.86 -1.33
N ASN A 43 19.01 5.39 -2.43
CA ASN A 43 20.43 5.52 -2.77
C ASN A 43 20.55 6.25 -4.12
N GLY A 44 20.46 7.58 -4.09
CA GLY A 44 20.48 8.38 -5.30
C GLY A 44 19.24 8.14 -6.16
N GLU A 45 19.41 7.45 -7.29
CA GLU A 45 18.34 7.10 -8.23
C GLU A 45 17.65 5.78 -7.89
N GLU A 46 18.24 4.96 -7.01
CA GLU A 46 17.69 3.67 -6.62
C GLU A 46 16.84 3.77 -5.34
N VAL A 47 15.70 3.09 -5.36
CA VAL A 47 14.79 2.97 -4.21
C VAL A 47 14.73 1.50 -3.80
N ILE A 48 15.04 1.25 -2.53
CA ILE A 48 14.91 -0.07 -1.91
C ILE A 48 13.57 -0.09 -1.18
N ALA A 49 12.67 -0.95 -1.61
CA ALA A 49 11.37 -1.13 -0.99
C ALA A 49 11.17 -2.60 -0.60
N LYS A 50 10.56 -2.82 0.55
CA LYS A 50 10.16 -4.14 1.03
C LYS A 50 8.72 -4.40 0.61
N THR A 51 8.48 -5.46 -0.12
CA THR A 51 7.14 -5.87 -0.57
C THR A 51 6.34 -6.52 0.57
N ASP A 52 5.01 -6.57 0.43
CA ASP A 52 4.14 -7.29 1.39
C ASP A 52 4.42 -8.81 1.45
N LYS A 53 5.12 -9.37 0.46
CA LYS A 53 5.63 -10.75 0.48
C LYS A 53 6.90 -10.92 1.32
N GLY A 54 7.50 -9.80 1.75
CA GLY A 54 8.73 -9.77 2.54
C GLY A 54 10.03 -9.78 1.73
N GLU A 55 9.93 -9.70 0.39
CA GLU A 55 11.04 -9.56 -0.55
C GLU A 55 11.53 -8.10 -0.63
#